data_AF-A0A6F8TXE6-F1
#
_entry.id   AF-A0A6F8TXE6-F1
#
_cell.length_a   1.000
_cell.length_b   1.000
_cell.length_c   1.000
_cell.angle_alpha   90.00
_cell.angle_beta   90.00
_cell.angle_gamma   90.00
#
_symmetry.space_group_name_H-M   'P 1'
#
loop_
_entity.id
_entity.type
_entity.pdbx_description
1 polymer ?
#
loop_
_entity_poly.entity_id
_entity_poly.type
_entity_poly.pdbx_seq_one_letter_code
_entity_poly.pdbx_strand_id
1 'polypeptide(L)'
;MSNKQKATFGAWVAAIGTVLAAIGSTPIKRIPEDTLEAFSLIGNEMQGTGNALQADAIDGFSLTKAGNQIQAIGNSTVIAGLLIDFNVIVKQELNIKGNLMQALGGGAALGESFSKEHTTEELFSIYGNLLQIIGNSLQAISGILELNGKDSGKLDVVGSWIQAIGAIISALVQTEASMT
;
A
#
# COMPACT_ATOMS: atom_id res chain seq x y z
N MET A 1 11.99 -4.80 -20.77
CA MET A 1 10.82 -3.93 -20.51
C MET A 1 11.33 -2.50 -20.37
N SER A 2 10.66 -1.51 -20.97
CA SER A 2 11.03 -0.08 -20.77
C SER A 2 10.68 0.40 -19.36
N ASN A 3 11.28 1.52 -18.92
CA ASN A 3 10.96 2.11 -17.60
C ASN A 3 9.48 2.49 -17.49
N LYS A 4 8.87 3.08 -18.53
CA LYS A 4 7.43 3.38 -18.56
C LYS A 4 6.58 2.11 -18.37
N GLN A 5 6.86 1.05 -19.14
CA GLN A 5 6.15 -0.23 -19.00
C GLN A 5 6.34 -0.85 -17.60
N LYS A 6 7.54 -0.73 -17.02
CA LYS A 6 7.85 -1.22 -15.68
C LYS A 6 7.04 -0.48 -14.61
N ALA A 7 6.97 0.84 -14.70
CA ALA A 7 6.18 1.66 -13.78
C ALA A 7 4.69 1.28 -13.86
N THR A 8 4.11 1.20 -15.07
CA THR A 8 2.71 0.82 -15.26
C THR A 8 2.42 -0.59 -14.76
N PHE A 9 3.29 -1.56 -15.07
CA PHE A 9 3.12 -2.93 -14.57
C PHE A 9 3.22 -2.97 -13.04
N GLY A 10 4.20 -2.30 -12.45
CA GLY A 10 4.37 -2.20 -11.00
C GLY A 10 3.16 -1.58 -10.30
N ALA A 11 2.60 -0.50 -10.86
CA ALA A 11 1.42 0.17 -10.31
C ALA A 11 0.19 -0.74 -10.30
N TRP A 12 -0.05 -1.50 -11.39
CA TRP A 12 -1.15 -2.47 -11.43
C TRP A 12 -0.95 -3.67 -10.51
N VAL A 13 0.28 -4.19 -10.40
CA VAL A 13 0.60 -5.26 -9.45
C VAL A 13 0.32 -4.79 -8.02
N ALA A 14 0.71 -3.55 -7.68
CA ALA A 14 0.40 -2.98 -6.38
C ALA A 14 -1.10 -2.82 -6.16
N ALA A 15 -1.84 -2.24 -7.12
CA ALA A 15 -3.29 -2.05 -7.01
C ALA A 15 -4.07 -3.35 -6.81
N ILE A 16 -3.74 -4.40 -7.58
CA ILE A 16 -4.35 -5.72 -7.42
C ILE A 16 -4.01 -6.30 -6.04
N GLY A 17 -2.77 -6.15 -5.59
CA GLY A 17 -2.33 -6.55 -4.27
C GLY A 17 -3.11 -5.85 -3.15
N THR A 18 -3.34 -4.53 -3.27
CA THR A 18 -4.11 -3.77 -2.27
C THR A 18 -5.57 -4.22 -2.22
N VAL A 19 -6.19 -4.53 -3.37
CA VAL A 19 -7.54 -5.09 -3.41
C VAL A 19 -7.61 -6.47 -2.74
N LEU A 20 -6.64 -7.36 -3.00
CA LEU A 20 -6.57 -8.66 -2.34
C LEU A 20 -6.39 -8.52 -0.83
N ALA A 21 -5.52 -7.62 -0.37
CA ALA A 21 -5.35 -7.34 1.05
C ALA A 21 -6.64 -6.77 1.68
N ALA A 22 -7.36 -5.90 0.98
CA ALA A 22 -8.65 -5.39 1.45
C ALA A 22 -9.71 -6.50 1.57
N ILE A 23 -9.76 -7.43 0.62
CA ILE A 23 -10.60 -8.63 0.72
C ILE A 23 -10.19 -9.47 1.94
N GLY A 24 -8.89 -9.70 2.14
CA GLY A 24 -8.35 -10.46 3.27
C GLY A 24 -8.66 -9.84 4.64
N SER A 25 -8.68 -8.52 4.74
CA SER A 25 -9.09 -7.81 5.97
C SER A 25 -10.61 -7.84 6.23
N THR A 26 -11.43 -8.16 5.21
CA THR A 26 -12.90 -8.11 5.32
C THR A 26 -13.44 -9.43 5.90
N PRO A 27 -14.22 -9.41 7.01
CA PRO A 27 -14.75 -10.62 7.64
C PRO A 27 -15.91 -11.23 6.83
N ILE A 28 -15.59 -11.96 5.77
CA ILE A 28 -16.56 -12.60 4.86
C ILE A 28 -16.88 -14.00 5.38
N LYS A 29 -18.05 -14.16 6.04
CA LYS A 29 -18.49 -15.43 6.66
C LYS A 29 -18.49 -16.68 5.75
N ARG A 30 -18.47 -16.50 4.43
CA ARG A 30 -18.49 -17.60 3.44
C ARG A 30 -17.10 -18.05 3.00
N ILE A 31 -16.04 -17.33 3.42
CA ILE A 31 -14.65 -17.62 3.06
C ILE A 31 -13.93 -18.05 4.35
N PRO A 32 -13.15 -19.15 4.35
CA PRO A 32 -12.37 -19.56 5.51
C PRO A 32 -11.36 -18.51 5.95
N GLU A 33 -11.10 -18.41 7.26
CA GLU A 33 -10.17 -17.45 7.85
C GLU A 33 -8.75 -17.61 7.27
N ASP A 34 -8.23 -18.83 7.18
CA ASP A 34 -6.94 -19.13 6.54
C ASP A 34 -6.85 -18.62 5.09
N THR A 35 -7.97 -18.61 4.36
CA THR A 35 -8.02 -18.08 2.98
C THR A 35 -7.98 -16.55 2.97
N LEU A 36 -8.65 -15.90 3.93
CA LEU A 36 -8.59 -14.45 4.10
C LEU A 36 -7.18 -14.00 4.52
N GLU A 37 -6.53 -14.73 5.44
CA GLU A 37 -5.12 -14.52 5.81
C GLU A 37 -4.18 -14.69 4.61
N ALA A 38 -4.41 -15.71 3.78
CA ALA A 38 -3.64 -15.90 2.54
C ALA A 38 -3.84 -14.75 1.55
N PHE A 39 -5.05 -14.20 1.42
CA PHE A 39 -5.28 -13.00 0.60
C PHE A 39 -4.55 -11.76 1.15
N SER A 40 -4.52 -11.59 2.48
CA SER A 40 -3.73 -10.52 3.12
C SER A 40 -2.24 -10.67 2.85
N LEU A 41 -1.71 -11.89 2.92
CA LEU A 41 -0.30 -12.19 2.65
C LEU A 41 0.07 -11.92 1.19
N ILE A 42 -0.65 -12.54 0.25
CA ILE A 42 -0.42 -12.37 -1.20
C ILE A 42 -0.61 -10.90 -1.60
N GLY A 43 -1.62 -10.24 -1.04
CA GLY A 43 -1.91 -8.84 -1.30
C GLY A 43 -0.75 -7.92 -0.89
N ASN A 44 -0.14 -8.14 0.27
CA ASN A 44 1.03 -7.39 0.71
C ASN A 44 2.29 -7.72 -0.11
N GLU A 45 2.49 -8.98 -0.51
CA GLU A 45 3.59 -9.38 -1.39
C GLU A 45 3.52 -8.67 -2.75
N MET A 46 2.33 -8.65 -3.36
CA MET A 46 2.10 -7.95 -4.61
C MET A 46 2.30 -6.44 -4.46
N GLN A 47 1.81 -5.81 -3.40
CA GLN A 47 2.08 -4.39 -3.11
C GLN A 47 3.57 -4.10 -2.99
N GLY A 48 4.31 -4.88 -2.19
CA GLY A 48 5.74 -4.70 -2.02
C GLY A 48 6.51 -4.84 -3.34
N THR A 49 6.15 -5.84 -4.14
CA THR A 49 6.73 -6.07 -5.47
C THR A 49 6.42 -4.94 -6.43
N GLY A 50 5.16 -4.49 -6.49
CA GLY A 50 4.73 -3.39 -7.35
C GLY A 50 5.41 -2.07 -7.00
N ASN A 51 5.54 -1.77 -5.71
CA ASN A 51 6.28 -0.61 -5.22
C ASN A 51 7.78 -0.69 -5.57
N ALA A 52 8.42 -1.85 -5.41
CA ALA A 52 9.81 -2.04 -5.81
C ALA A 52 10.02 -1.86 -7.33
N LEU A 53 9.11 -2.38 -8.16
CA LEU A 53 9.15 -2.21 -9.61
C LEU A 53 9.00 -0.74 -10.04
N GLN A 54 8.10 0.00 -9.38
CA GLN A 54 7.94 1.44 -9.63
C GLN A 54 9.19 2.23 -9.22
N ALA A 55 9.84 1.87 -8.11
CA ALA A 55 11.12 2.49 -7.72
C ALA A 55 12.25 2.19 -8.71
N ASP A 56 12.33 0.94 -9.20
CA ASP A 56 13.31 0.50 -10.20
C ASP A 56 13.04 1.05 -11.61
N ALA A 57 11.88 1.65 -11.84
CA ALA A 57 11.55 2.35 -13.08
C ALA A 57 12.05 3.80 -13.09
N ILE A 58 12.42 4.36 -11.94
CA ILE A 58 12.88 5.74 -11.81
C ILE A 58 14.41 5.78 -11.79
N ASP A 59 15.01 6.45 -12.77
CA ASP A 59 16.45 6.69 -12.81
C ASP A 59 16.85 7.81 -11.84
N GLY A 60 18.04 7.71 -11.25
CA GLY A 60 18.53 8.70 -10.27
C GLY A 60 17.79 8.65 -8.92
N PHE A 61 17.89 9.75 -8.17
CA PHE A 61 17.22 9.93 -6.87
C PHE A 61 16.03 10.87 -7.03
N SER A 62 14.90 10.51 -6.40
CA SER A 62 13.72 11.37 -6.23
C SER A 62 12.97 10.96 -4.96
N LEU A 63 12.07 11.81 -4.46
CA LEU A 63 11.27 11.46 -3.29
C LEU A 63 10.20 10.43 -3.67
N THR A 64 9.70 10.42 -4.90
CA THR A 64 8.84 9.34 -5.40
C THR A 64 9.55 7.98 -5.36
N LYS A 65 10.82 7.92 -5.79
CA LYS A 65 11.61 6.68 -5.75
C LYS A 65 11.86 6.21 -4.32
N ALA A 66 12.31 7.11 -3.45
CA ALA A 66 12.51 6.82 -2.03
C ALA A 66 11.20 6.39 -1.36
N GLY A 67 10.10 7.06 -1.67
CA GLY A 67 8.77 6.74 -1.21
C GLY A 67 8.34 5.33 -1.57
N ASN A 68 8.48 4.95 -2.84
CA ASN A 68 8.19 3.60 -3.31
C ASN A 68 9.07 2.53 -2.63
N GLN A 69 10.35 2.80 -2.40
CA GLN A 69 11.23 1.90 -1.65
C GLN A 69 10.78 1.74 -0.19
N ILE A 70 10.43 2.84 0.48
CA ILE A 70 9.92 2.81 1.86
C ILE A 70 8.59 2.03 1.92
N GLN A 71 7.69 2.21 0.95
CA GLN A 71 6.45 1.43 0.89
C GLN A 71 6.74 -0.07 0.73
N ALA A 72 7.66 -0.46 -0.16
CA ALA A 72 8.05 -1.86 -0.34
C ALA A 72 8.65 -2.48 0.95
N ILE A 73 9.45 -1.72 1.69
CA ILE A 73 9.97 -2.13 3.02
C ILE A 73 8.82 -2.27 4.02
N GLY A 74 7.86 -1.35 4.00
CA GLY A 74 6.65 -1.41 4.81
C GLY A 74 5.84 -2.68 4.55
N ASN A 75 5.57 -3.02 3.28
CA ASN A 75 4.91 -4.27 2.91
C ASN A 75 5.70 -5.51 3.37
N SER A 76 7.03 -5.51 3.20
CA SER A 76 7.90 -6.59 3.69
C SER A 76 7.81 -6.77 5.21
N THR A 77 7.66 -5.66 5.94
CA THR A 77 7.48 -5.67 7.40
C THR A 77 6.12 -6.27 7.79
N VAL A 78 5.05 -5.94 7.08
CA VAL A 78 3.72 -6.57 7.27
C VAL A 78 3.80 -8.07 6.99
N ILE A 79 4.43 -8.48 5.88
CA ILE A 79 4.61 -9.90 5.50
C ILE A 79 5.35 -10.67 6.60
N ALA A 80 6.40 -10.08 7.20
CA ALA A 80 7.10 -10.72 8.31
C ALA A 80 6.18 -10.98 9.51
N GLY A 81 5.25 -10.07 9.80
CA GLY A 81 4.25 -10.25 10.85
C GLY A 81 3.18 -11.31 10.53
N LEU A 82 2.85 -11.51 9.25
CA LEU A 82 1.88 -12.51 8.80
C LEU A 82 2.50 -13.92 8.70
N LEU A 83 3.74 -14.03 8.21
CA LEU A 83 4.34 -15.30 7.83
C LEU A 83 5.17 -15.95 8.94
N ILE A 84 5.85 -15.16 9.77
CA ILE A 84 6.73 -15.69 10.81
C ILE A 84 5.92 -15.95 12.08
N ASP A 85 6.16 -17.11 12.72
CA ASP A 85 5.48 -17.50 13.95
C ASP A 85 6.01 -16.75 15.19
N PHE A 86 5.78 -15.43 15.19
CA PHE A 86 5.99 -14.59 16.36
C PHE A 86 4.78 -14.63 17.29
N ASN A 87 4.96 -14.17 18.53
CA ASN A 87 3.84 -13.95 19.43
C ASN A 87 2.91 -12.85 18.88
N VAL A 88 1.64 -12.87 19.32
CA VAL A 88 0.58 -11.98 18.82
C VAL A 88 0.93 -10.49 18.92
N ILE A 89 1.65 -10.08 19.98
CA ILE A 89 2.05 -8.68 20.18
C ILE A 89 3.05 -8.27 19.09
N VAL A 90 4.05 -9.11 18.83
CA VAL A 90 5.08 -8.83 17.80
C VAL A 90 4.48 -8.84 16.40
N LYS A 91 3.58 -9.79 16.08
CA LYS A 91 2.87 -9.82 14.79
C LYS A 91 2.14 -8.49 14.55
N GLN A 92 1.42 -8.02 15.56
CA GLN A 92 0.66 -6.78 15.50
C GLN A 92 1.54 -5.53 15.41
N GLU A 93 2.64 -5.47 16.17
CA GLU A 93 3.60 -4.38 16.07
C GLU A 93 4.23 -4.28 14.67
N LEU A 94 4.53 -5.43 14.03
CA LEU A 94 5.05 -5.45 12.67
C LEU A 94 4.02 -4.96 11.65
N ASN A 95 2.75 -5.34 11.82
CA ASN A 95 1.66 -4.81 10.99
C ASN A 95 1.55 -3.28 11.11
N ILE A 96 1.53 -2.74 12.34
CA ILE A 96 1.49 -1.29 12.60
C ILE A 96 2.69 -0.59 11.98
N LYS A 97 3.91 -1.06 12.25
CA LYS A 97 5.15 -0.44 11.75
C LYS A 97 5.21 -0.49 10.22
N GLY A 98 4.79 -1.59 9.62
CA GLY A 98 4.72 -1.76 8.17
C GLY A 98 3.76 -0.77 7.51
N ASN A 99 2.55 -0.62 8.06
CA ASN A 99 1.57 0.36 7.58
C ASN A 99 2.04 1.82 7.79
N LEU A 100 2.68 2.14 8.92
CA LEU A 100 3.28 3.47 9.13
C LEU A 100 4.40 3.78 8.13
N MET A 101 5.25 2.78 7.81
CA MET A 101 6.26 2.93 6.76
C MET A 101 5.61 3.16 5.39
N GLN A 102 4.56 2.41 5.04
CA GLN A 102 3.81 2.65 3.79
C GLN A 102 3.22 4.06 3.73
N ALA A 103 2.61 4.55 4.81
CA ALA A 103 2.11 5.92 4.91
C ALA A 103 3.24 6.96 4.76
N LEU A 104 4.40 6.75 5.38
CA LEU A 104 5.57 7.61 5.21
C LEU A 104 6.07 7.63 3.75
N GLY A 105 6.11 6.46 3.11
CA GLY A 105 6.53 6.33 1.73
C GLY A 105 5.59 7.04 0.75
N GLY A 106 4.27 6.91 0.95
CA GLY A 106 3.27 7.69 0.20
C GLY A 106 3.42 9.20 0.44
N GLY A 107 3.70 9.61 1.68
CA GLY A 107 3.95 11.01 2.04
C GLY A 107 5.19 11.60 1.36
N ALA A 108 6.27 10.83 1.24
CA ALA A 108 7.46 11.24 0.50
C ALA A 108 7.14 11.48 -0.98
N ALA A 109 6.38 10.58 -1.62
CA ALA A 109 5.95 10.74 -3.00
C ALA A 109 5.08 11.99 -3.20
N LEU A 110 4.17 12.29 -2.26
CA LEU A 110 3.37 13.53 -2.27
C LEU A 110 4.21 14.80 -2.17
N GLY A 111 5.27 14.79 -1.35
CA GLY A 111 6.12 15.97 -1.15
C GLY A 111 6.74 16.49 -2.44
N GLU A 112 7.08 15.60 -3.38
CA GLU A 112 7.57 15.96 -4.71
C GLU A 112 6.45 16.48 -5.64
N SER A 113 5.27 15.87 -5.59
CA SER A 113 4.11 16.30 -6.38
C SER A 113 3.69 17.75 -6.12
N PHE A 114 3.80 18.25 -4.88
CA PHE A 114 3.47 19.64 -4.55
C PHE A 114 4.39 20.68 -5.20
N SER A 115 5.55 20.27 -5.69
CA SER A 115 6.52 21.15 -6.37
C SER A 115 6.35 21.23 -7.89
N LYS A 116 5.39 20.48 -8.46
CA LYS A 116 5.12 20.41 -9.90
C LYS A 116 3.91 21.25 -10.29
N GLU A 117 3.79 21.57 -11.58
CA GLU A 117 2.58 22.20 -12.12
C GLU A 117 1.36 21.29 -11.93
N HIS A 118 0.23 21.87 -11.53
CA HIS A 118 -1.00 21.13 -11.21
C HIS A 118 -1.79 20.77 -12.47
N THR A 119 -1.26 19.87 -13.28
CA THR A 119 -2.01 19.21 -14.36
C THR A 119 -3.08 18.28 -13.76
N THR A 120 -4.06 17.87 -14.56
CA THR A 120 -5.09 16.91 -14.13
C THR A 120 -4.48 15.58 -13.68
N GLU A 121 -3.46 15.09 -14.40
CA GLU A 121 -2.72 13.86 -14.05
C GLU A 121 -2.02 13.99 -12.69
N GLU A 122 -1.37 15.13 -12.42
CA GLU A 122 -0.69 15.38 -11.16
C GLU A 122 -1.70 15.47 -10.00
N LEU A 123 -2.87 16.06 -10.21
CA LEU A 123 -3.94 16.09 -9.21
C LEU A 123 -4.45 14.68 -8.86
N PHE A 124 -4.66 13.82 -9.86
CA PHE A 124 -5.05 12.42 -9.60
C PHE A 124 -3.94 11.62 -8.92
N SER A 125 -2.67 11.87 -9.26
CA SER A 125 -1.52 11.30 -8.53
C SER A 125 -1.54 11.71 -7.05
N ILE A 126 -1.78 12.99 -6.77
CA ILE A 126 -1.91 13.52 -5.41
C ILE A 126 -3.06 12.82 -4.67
N TYR A 127 -4.24 12.71 -5.28
CA TYR A 127 -5.39 12.05 -4.65
C TYR A 127 -5.13 10.55 -4.41
N GLY A 128 -4.53 9.85 -5.37
CA GLY A 128 -4.18 8.43 -5.24
C GLY A 128 -3.22 8.18 -4.07
N ASN A 129 -2.15 8.98 -3.97
CA ASN A 129 -1.20 8.88 -2.87
C ASN A 129 -1.83 9.28 -1.53
N LEU A 130 -2.65 10.33 -1.48
CA LEU A 130 -3.31 10.78 -0.26
C LEU A 130 -4.25 9.69 0.30
N LEU A 131 -5.05 9.05 -0.55
CA LEU A 131 -5.92 7.94 -0.15
C LEU A 131 -5.10 6.76 0.38
N GLN A 132 -3.97 6.42 -0.25
CA GLN A 132 -3.08 5.37 0.25
C GLN A 132 -2.49 5.70 1.63
N ILE A 133 -2.09 6.96 1.86
CA ILE A 133 -1.60 7.42 3.16
C ILE A 133 -2.69 7.31 4.22
N ILE A 134 -3.90 7.78 3.91
CA ILE A 134 -5.04 7.70 4.84
C ILE A 134 -5.34 6.23 5.18
N GLY A 135 -5.45 5.37 4.16
CA GLY A 135 -5.76 3.97 4.34
C GLY A 135 -4.74 3.22 5.20
N ASN A 136 -3.44 3.40 4.93
CA ASN A 136 -2.36 2.84 5.73
C ASN A 136 -2.35 3.39 7.16
N SER A 137 -2.63 4.69 7.33
CA SER A 137 -2.70 5.31 8.67
C SER A 137 -3.85 4.74 9.50
N LEU A 138 -5.02 4.49 8.87
CA LEU A 138 -6.16 3.89 9.55
C LEU A 138 -5.90 2.44 9.98
N GLN A 139 -5.25 1.63 9.13
CA GLN A 139 -4.84 0.26 9.50
C GLN A 139 -3.82 0.28 10.65
N ALA A 140 -2.85 1.21 10.64
CA ALA A 140 -1.92 1.37 11.76
C ALA A 140 -2.62 1.78 13.07
N ILE A 141 -3.60 2.70 13.00
CA ILE A 141 -4.40 3.10 14.16
C ILE A 141 -5.26 1.92 14.65
N SER A 142 -5.85 1.14 13.74
CA SER A 142 -6.57 -0.09 14.11
C SER A 142 -5.67 -1.01 14.91
N GLY A 143 -4.46 -1.24 14.42
CA GLY A 143 -3.56 -2.15 15.12
C GLY A 143 -3.16 -1.66 16.51
N ILE A 144 -2.99 -0.34 16.68
CA ILE A 144 -2.74 0.28 18.00
C ILE A 144 -3.96 0.07 18.93
N LEU A 145 -5.18 0.22 18.43
CA LEU A 145 -6.40 0.01 19.22
C LEU A 145 -6.54 -1.45 19.68
N GLU A 146 -6.27 -2.41 18.79
CA GLU A 146 -6.25 -3.85 19.11
C GLU A 146 -5.23 -4.21 20.19
N LEU A 147 -4.00 -3.65 20.13
CA LEU A 147 -3.01 -3.83 21.21
C LEU A 147 -3.48 -3.27 22.56
N ASN A 148 -4.38 -2.29 22.54
CA ASN A 148 -4.99 -1.71 23.74
C ASN A 148 -6.32 -2.38 24.13
N GLY A 149 -6.65 -3.55 23.56
CA GLY A 149 -7.84 -4.33 23.88
C GLY A 149 -9.15 -3.71 23.39
N LYS A 150 -9.10 -2.85 22.36
CA LYS A 150 -10.29 -2.22 21.76
C LYS A 150 -10.63 -2.91 20.44
N ASP A 151 -11.93 -3.09 20.19
CA ASP A 151 -12.42 -3.56 18.88
C ASP A 151 -12.26 -2.45 17.83
N SER A 152 -11.44 -2.73 16.81
CA SER A 152 -11.15 -1.81 15.71
C SER A 152 -11.22 -2.47 14.33
N GLY A 153 -11.70 -3.71 14.19
CA GLY A 153 -11.68 -4.41 12.90
C GLY A 153 -12.41 -3.68 11.77
N LYS A 154 -13.43 -2.86 12.09
CA LYS A 154 -14.08 -1.99 11.10
C LYS A 154 -13.16 -0.89 10.56
N LEU A 155 -12.26 -0.37 11.38
CA LEU A 155 -11.29 0.65 11.01
C LEU A 155 -10.24 0.09 10.07
N ASP A 156 -9.76 -1.12 10.34
CA ASP A 156 -8.86 -1.86 9.46
C ASP A 156 -9.46 -2.04 8.06
N VAL A 157 -10.69 -2.59 8.00
CA VAL A 157 -11.43 -2.78 6.73
C VAL A 157 -11.59 -1.48 5.96
N VAL A 158 -12.01 -0.39 6.62
CA VAL A 158 -12.17 0.93 5.98
C VAL A 158 -10.82 1.44 5.46
N GLY A 159 -9.75 1.29 6.26
CA GLY A 159 -8.41 1.66 5.86
C GLY A 159 -7.94 0.93 4.60
N SER A 160 -8.11 -0.40 4.56
CA SER A 160 -7.70 -1.23 3.43
C SER A 160 -8.43 -0.87 2.14
N TRP A 161 -9.75 -0.63 2.19
CA TRP A 161 -10.51 -0.24 1.00
C TRP A 161 -10.19 1.18 0.52
N ILE A 162 -9.95 2.14 1.44
CA ILE A 162 -9.50 3.49 1.07
C ILE A 162 -8.14 3.41 0.37
N GLN A 163 -7.21 2.61 0.89
CA GLN A 163 -5.90 2.39 0.26
C GLN A 163 -6.07 1.77 -1.14
N ALA A 164 -6.94 0.77 -1.28
CA ALA A 164 -7.17 0.10 -2.55
C ALA A 164 -7.68 1.06 -3.64
N ILE A 165 -8.62 1.95 -3.28
CA ILE A 165 -9.09 2.99 -4.20
C ILE A 165 -7.93 3.91 -4.61
N GLY A 166 -7.11 4.34 -3.66
CA GLY A 166 -5.93 5.15 -3.94
C GLY A 166 -4.94 4.49 -4.90
N ALA A 167 -4.64 3.20 -4.67
CA ALA A 167 -3.74 2.43 -5.52
C ALA A 167 -4.28 2.24 -6.96
N ILE A 168 -5.59 2.03 -7.11
CA ILE A 168 -6.24 1.96 -8.43
C ILE A 168 -6.11 3.29 -9.18
N ILE A 169 -6.34 4.43 -8.51
CA ILE A 169 -6.17 5.75 -9.13
C ILE A 169 -4.72 5.94 -9.59
N SER A 170 -3.73 5.60 -8.76
CA SER A 170 -2.32 5.66 -9.14
C SER A 170 -1.99 4.79 -10.36
N ALA A 171 -2.56 3.58 -10.46
CA ALA A 171 -2.38 2.70 -11.61
C ALA A 171 -3.01 3.25 -12.90
N LEU A 172 -4.18 3.90 -12.79
CA LEU A 172 -4.84 4.56 -13.93
C LEU A 172 -4.00 5.74 -14.45
N VAL A 173 -3.52 6.61 -13.56
CA VAL A 173 -2.63 7.74 -13.91
C VAL A 173 -1.37 7.24 -14.61
N GLN A 174 -0.75 6.19 -14.09
CA GLN A 174 0.45 5.61 -14.71
C GLN A 174 0.17 4.96 -16.08
N THR A 175 -1.07 4.54 -16.33
CA THR A 175 -1.51 4.04 -17.64
C THR A 175 -1.63 5.18 -18.65
N GLU A 176 -2.27 6.30 -18.27
CA GLU A 176 -2.37 7.48 -19.12
C GLU A 176 -0.99 8.03 -19.50
N ALA A 177 -0.09 8.19 -18.54
CA ALA A 177 1.29 8.65 -18.76
C ALA A 177 2.13 7.69 -19.64
N SER A 178 1.70 6.44 -19.82
CA SER A 178 2.40 5.47 -20.67
C SER A 178 1.96 5.52 -22.14
N MET A 179 0.81 6.14 -22.42
CA MET A 179 0.26 6.30 -23.78
C MET A 179 0.77 7.56 -24.49
N THR A 180 1.39 8.48 -23.75
CA THR A 180 2.01 9.73 -24.23
C THR A 180 3.53 9.58 -24.38
#